data_AF-A0A423W3A3-F1
#
_entry.id   AF-A0A423W3A3-F1
#
_cell.length_a   1.000
_cell.length_b   1.000
_cell.length_c   1.000
_cell.angle_alpha   90.00
_cell.angle_beta   90.00
_cell.angle_gamma   90.00
#
_symmetry.space_group_name_H-M   'P 1'
#
loop_
_entity.id
_entity.type
_entity.pdbx_description
1 polymer ?
#
loop_
_entity_poly.entity_id
_entity_poly.type
_entity_poly.pdbx_seq_one_letter_code
_entity_poly.pdbx_strand_id
1 'polypeptide(L)'
;MPVDSIGLVRPSGEGTVMLPKAEKRADLPESAPEGVRTEQGITGFMVRVSSRLRHIQPAHKRVEARHRFLGLLTSVNLNLDMQSPYDLAAADTLRDFLQEVGLTSRILLDFELILKAAESEAQARWVKAEKVAEALEATREKRGEWDVIEQSDVDEQWEIV
;
A
#
# COMPACT_ATOMS: atom_id res chain seq x y z
N MET A 1 63.42 -41.61 1.17
CA MET A 1 62.79 -42.94 1.38
C MET A 1 61.75 -42.77 2.47
N PRO A 2 60.48 -43.23 2.38
CA PRO A 2 59.80 -44.05 1.37
C PRO A 2 58.65 -43.28 0.65
N VAL A 3 58.39 -43.46 -0.67
CA VAL A 3 57.37 -44.33 -1.31
C VAL A 3 56.17 -44.75 -0.47
N ASP A 4 54.97 -44.38 -0.91
CA ASP A 4 53.93 -45.38 -1.24
C ASP A 4 52.83 -44.80 -2.16
N SER A 5 52.55 -45.58 -3.20
CA SER A 5 51.51 -45.40 -4.22
C SER A 5 50.26 -46.17 -3.80
N ILE A 6 49.11 -45.51 -3.74
CA ILE A 6 47.77 -46.12 -3.79
C ILE A 6 46.87 -45.03 -4.41
N GLY A 7 46.02 -45.23 -5.40
CA GLY A 7 45.46 -46.41 -6.01
C GLY A 7 44.18 -45.94 -6.70
N LEU A 8 44.16 -46.12 -8.01
CA LEU A 8 43.04 -46.08 -8.95
C LEU A 8 41.65 -46.44 -8.35
N VAL A 9 40.67 -45.52 -8.39
CA VAL A 9 39.25 -45.85 -8.67
C VAL A 9 38.56 -44.64 -9.31
N ARG A 10 38.29 -44.72 -10.62
CA ARG A 10 37.10 -44.10 -11.23
C ARG A 10 35.94 -45.08 -11.02
N PRO A 11 34.71 -44.59 -10.88
CA PRO A 11 33.78 -44.92 -11.95
C PRO A 11 32.78 -43.81 -12.29
N SER A 12 32.29 -43.96 -13.52
CA SER A 12 30.96 -43.60 -13.99
C SER A 12 30.65 -42.11 -14.14
N GLY A 13 30.87 -41.64 -15.36
CA GLY A 13 30.05 -40.59 -15.92
C GLY A 13 28.62 -41.10 -16.08
N GLU A 14 27.72 -40.55 -15.29
CA GLU A 14 26.35 -40.31 -15.72
C GLU A 14 26.22 -38.82 -15.99
N GLY A 15 26.21 -38.49 -17.28
CA GLY A 15 25.92 -37.15 -17.75
C GLY A 15 24.46 -36.83 -17.42
N THR A 16 24.25 -36.03 -16.38
CA THR A 16 23.05 -35.20 -16.30
C THR A 16 23.37 -33.91 -17.05
N VAL A 17 22.95 -33.86 -18.31
CA VAL A 17 22.94 -32.65 -19.11
C VAL A 17 22.06 -31.64 -18.38
N MET A 18 22.70 -30.52 -18.01
CA MET A 18 22.05 -29.35 -17.46
C MET A 18 20.98 -28.85 -18.43
N LEU A 19 19.72 -28.89 -18.01
CA LEU A 19 18.71 -27.96 -18.52
C LEU A 19 18.81 -26.68 -17.70
N PRO A 20 18.87 -25.49 -18.34
CA PRO A 20 18.97 -24.23 -17.63
C PRO A 20 17.77 -24.07 -16.70
N LYS A 21 18.10 -23.97 -15.41
CA LYS A 21 17.18 -23.66 -14.32
C LYS A 21 16.41 -22.40 -14.74
N ALA A 22 15.12 -22.58 -15.03
CA ALA A 22 14.20 -21.50 -15.33
C ALA A 22 14.47 -20.37 -14.33
N GLU A 23 14.76 -19.19 -14.88
CA GLU A 23 14.83 -17.95 -14.11
C GLU A 23 13.62 -17.94 -13.19
N LYS A 24 13.87 -18.09 -11.89
CA LYS A 24 12.95 -17.61 -10.88
C LYS A 24 12.81 -16.12 -11.20
N ARG A 25 11.76 -15.78 -11.94
CA ARG A 25 11.14 -14.46 -11.87
C ARG A 25 11.12 -14.16 -10.38
N ALA A 26 11.84 -13.11 -10.01
CA ALA A 26 11.72 -12.57 -8.67
C ALA A 26 10.25 -12.18 -8.56
N ASP A 27 9.46 -13.07 -7.96
CA ASP A 27 8.18 -12.75 -7.38
C ASP A 27 8.49 -11.61 -6.43
N LEU A 28 8.19 -10.39 -6.90
CA LEU A 28 7.91 -9.25 -6.04
C LEU A 28 7.06 -9.80 -4.89
N PRO A 29 7.36 -9.48 -3.63
CA PRO A 29 6.56 -9.97 -2.52
C PRO A 29 5.11 -9.53 -2.72
N GLU A 30 4.33 -10.46 -3.24
CA GLU A 30 2.90 -10.40 -3.42
C GLU A 30 2.32 -10.38 -2.00
N SER A 31 1.51 -9.36 -1.74
CA SER A 31 1.01 -8.95 -0.42
C SER A 31 2.07 -8.31 0.50
N ALA A 32 2.03 -6.98 0.57
CA ALA A 32 2.41 -6.31 1.81
C ALA A 32 1.63 -6.99 2.97
N PRO A 33 2.26 -7.24 4.13
CA PRO A 33 1.62 -7.95 5.21
C PRO A 33 0.29 -7.28 5.55
N GLU A 34 -0.80 -8.06 5.55
CA GLU A 34 -2.20 -7.66 5.82
C GLU A 34 -2.42 -6.89 7.13
N GLY A 35 -1.39 -6.75 7.96
CA GLY A 35 -1.38 -5.96 9.20
C GLY A 35 -1.22 -4.44 9.01
N VAL A 36 -1.06 -3.92 7.79
CA VAL A 36 -1.08 -2.47 7.49
C VAL A 36 -2.50 -2.02 7.10
N ARG A 37 -3.53 -2.56 7.75
CA ARG A 37 -4.85 -1.93 7.78
C ARG A 37 -4.75 -0.73 8.71
N THR A 38 -4.37 0.39 8.10
CA THR A 38 -4.31 1.78 8.59
C THR A 38 -4.21 1.98 10.11
N GLU A 39 -5.24 1.69 10.90
CA GLU A 39 -5.23 1.91 12.36
C GLU A 39 -4.21 1.06 13.13
N GLN A 40 -4.07 -0.23 12.82
CA GLN A 40 -3.09 -1.11 13.49
C GLN A 40 -1.66 -0.81 13.05
N GLY A 41 -1.48 -0.45 11.77
CA GLY A 41 -0.19 -0.07 11.19
C GLY A 41 0.34 1.24 11.77
N ILE A 42 -0.51 2.28 11.83
CA ILE A 42 -0.16 3.60 12.38
C ILE A 42 0.14 3.49 13.88
N THR A 43 -0.69 2.77 14.64
CA THR A 43 -0.46 2.56 16.08
C THR A 43 0.86 1.83 16.33
N GLY A 44 1.13 0.77 15.56
CA GLY A 44 2.40 0.04 15.65
C GLY A 44 3.61 0.93 15.32
N PHE A 45 3.51 1.75 14.28
CA PHE A 45 4.53 2.73 13.91
C PHE A 45 4.76 3.76 15.03
N MET A 46 3.69 4.37 15.56
CA MET A 46 3.77 5.33 16.66
C MET A 46 4.46 4.75 17.89
N VAL A 47 4.14 3.52 18.27
CA VAL A 47 4.76 2.83 19.41
C VAL A 47 6.26 2.62 19.16
N ARG A 48 6.64 2.16 17.96
CA ARG A 48 8.06 1.95 17.60
C ARG A 48 8.86 3.24 17.63
N VAL A 49 8.34 4.32 17.05
CA VAL A 49 9.00 5.64 17.07
C VAL A 49 9.09 6.16 18.51
N SER A 50 7.98 6.17 19.24
CA SER A 50 7.93 6.67 20.63
C SER A 50 8.87 5.91 21.58
N SER A 51 9.04 4.61 21.36
CA SER A 51 10.00 3.77 22.08
C SER A 51 11.43 4.22 21.81
N ARG A 52 11.80 4.48 20.55
CA ARG A 52 13.13 4.97 20.18
C ARG A 52 13.42 6.37 20.73
N LEU A 53 12.46 7.28 20.61
CA LEU A 53 12.58 8.63 21.16
C LEU A 53 12.81 8.63 22.68
N ARG A 54 12.38 7.57 23.40
CA ARG A 54 12.58 7.44 24.85
C ARG A 54 14.06 7.48 25.27
N HIS A 55 14.95 7.02 24.40
CA HIS A 55 16.39 6.92 24.69
C HIS A 55 17.17 8.21 24.43
N ILE A 56 16.54 9.23 23.85
CA ILE A 56 17.18 10.52 23.61
C ILE A 56 17.56 11.16 24.94
N GLN A 57 18.81 11.63 25.01
CA GLN A 57 19.34 12.46 26.07
C GLN A 57 19.86 13.77 25.46
N PRO A 58 19.78 14.89 26.18
CA PRO A 58 19.16 15.09 27.50
C PRO A 58 17.60 15.10 27.47
N ALA A 59 16.99 15.05 28.66
CA ALA A 59 15.53 14.91 28.81
C ALA A 59 14.69 15.98 28.10
N HIS A 60 15.16 17.24 28.05
CA HIS A 60 14.45 18.31 27.35
C HIS A 60 14.35 18.04 25.84
N LYS A 61 15.44 17.59 25.20
CA LYS A 61 15.45 17.24 23.76
C LYS A 61 14.51 16.08 23.46
N ARG A 62 14.36 15.14 24.39
CA ARG A 62 13.41 14.04 24.26
C ARG A 62 11.96 14.52 24.24
N VAL A 63 11.60 15.48 25.11
CA VAL A 63 10.25 16.06 25.14
C VAL A 63 9.98 16.80 23.83
N GLU A 64 10.93 17.63 23.40
CA GLU A 64 10.86 18.37 22.14
C GLU A 64 10.71 17.45 20.93
N ALA A 65 11.52 16.40 20.82
CA ALA A 65 11.45 15.44 19.73
C ALA A 65 10.10 14.70 19.70
N ARG A 66 9.54 14.34 20.86
CA ARG A 66 8.20 13.73 20.93
C ARG A 66 7.11 14.69 20.51
N HIS A 67 7.19 15.95 20.95
CA HIS A 67 6.21 16.97 20.57
C HIS A 67 6.26 17.24 19.07
N ARG A 68 7.47 17.41 18.51
CA ARG A 68 7.69 17.58 17.07
C ARG A 68 7.17 16.38 16.29
N PHE A 69 7.48 15.16 16.72
CA PHE A 69 6.96 13.94 16.08
C PHE A 69 5.43 13.90 16.02
N LEU A 70 4.76 14.14 17.15
CA LEU A 70 3.29 14.13 17.21
C LEU A 70 2.69 15.23 16.34
N GLY A 71 3.26 16.44 16.38
CA GLY A 71 2.83 17.54 15.53
C GLY A 71 2.95 17.20 14.04
N LEU A 72 4.10 16.67 13.61
CA LEU A 72 4.32 16.25 12.22
C LEU A 72 3.36 15.15 11.80
N LEU A 73 3.13 14.15 12.66
CA LEU A 73 2.21 13.06 12.35
C LEU A 73 0.76 13.57 12.16
N THR A 74 0.34 14.53 12.98
CA THR A 74 -0.97 15.18 12.80
C THR A 74 -1.01 16.00 11.49
N SER A 75 0.08 16.69 11.14
CA SER A 75 0.17 17.47 9.90
C SER A 75 0.12 16.62 8.63
N VAL A 76 0.59 15.36 8.66
CA VAL A 76 0.43 14.43 7.53
C VAL A 76 -1.04 14.26 7.16
N ASN A 77 -1.95 14.36 8.14
CA ASN A 77 -3.40 14.41 7.97
C ASN A 77 -3.95 13.34 7.00
N LEU A 78 -3.89 12.08 7.44
CA LEU A 78 -4.36 10.95 6.64
C LEU A 78 -5.89 11.00 6.46
N ASN A 79 -6.35 11.32 5.25
CA ASN A 79 -7.75 11.36 4.88
C ASN A 79 -8.01 10.59 3.58
N LEU A 80 -8.60 9.40 3.70
CA LEU A 80 -8.83 8.48 2.58
C LEU A 80 -9.98 8.90 1.65
N ASP A 81 -10.74 9.93 2.02
CA ASP A 81 -11.83 10.46 1.20
C ASP A 81 -11.36 11.59 0.27
N MET A 82 -10.10 12.01 0.39
CA MET A 82 -9.46 12.99 -0.49
C MET A 82 -8.68 12.32 -1.62
N GLN A 83 -8.59 12.99 -2.76
CA GLN A 83 -7.80 12.53 -3.91
C GLN A 83 -6.30 12.41 -3.58
N SER A 84 -5.79 13.32 -2.75
CA SER A 84 -4.48 13.19 -2.10
C SER A 84 -4.74 12.79 -0.65
N PRO A 85 -4.46 11.53 -0.25
CA PRO A 85 -4.89 11.03 1.05
C PRO A 85 -4.05 11.54 2.22
N TYR A 86 -3.03 12.34 1.96
CA TYR A 86 -2.19 13.00 2.95
C TYR A 86 -1.52 14.23 2.35
N ASP A 87 -0.94 15.07 3.22
CA ASP A 87 -0.08 16.19 2.81
C ASP A 87 1.34 15.69 2.54
N LEU A 88 1.78 15.80 1.27
CA LEU A 88 3.09 15.36 0.82
C LEU A 88 4.23 16.14 1.49
N ALA A 89 4.09 17.46 1.65
CA ALA A 89 5.14 18.29 2.27
C ALA A 89 5.29 17.96 3.76
N ALA A 90 4.18 17.68 4.44
CA ALA A 90 4.21 17.21 5.82
C ALA A 90 4.84 15.81 5.93
N ALA A 91 4.56 14.91 4.96
CA ALA A 91 5.17 13.58 4.91
C ALA A 91 6.68 13.66 4.68
N ASP A 92 7.15 14.52 3.77
CA ASP A 92 8.56 14.78 3.53
C ASP A 92 9.25 15.29 4.80
N THR A 93 8.65 16.28 5.45
CA THR A 93 9.17 16.84 6.71
C THR A 93 9.25 15.78 7.82
N LEU A 94 8.29 14.86 7.87
CA LEU A 94 8.32 13.75 8.81
C LEU A 94 9.44 12.75 8.47
N ARG A 95 9.70 12.45 7.18
CA ARG A 95 10.85 11.61 6.78
C ARG A 95 12.16 12.23 7.22
N ASP A 96 12.35 13.51 6.96
CA ASP A 96 13.56 14.23 7.32
C ASP A 96 13.77 14.20 8.84
N PHE A 97 12.71 14.45 9.62
CA PHE A 97 12.76 14.31 11.07
C PHE A 97 13.14 12.90 11.53
N LEU A 98 12.56 11.85 10.94
CA LEU A 98 12.88 10.47 11.32
C LEU A 98 14.36 10.14 11.01
N GLN A 99 14.91 10.67 9.92
CA GLN A 99 16.33 10.56 9.58
C GLN A 99 17.24 11.36 10.53
N GLU A 100 16.89 12.61 10.84
CA GLU A 100 17.61 13.49 11.77
C GLU A 100 17.79 12.84 13.15
N VAL A 101 16.75 12.17 13.63
CA VAL A 101 16.75 11.51 14.94
C VAL A 101 17.47 10.15 14.92
N GLY A 102 18.03 9.76 13.77
CA GLY A 102 18.83 8.54 13.62
C GLY A 102 17.99 7.26 13.70
N LEU A 103 16.72 7.32 13.29
CA LEU A 103 15.88 6.14 13.26
C LEU A 103 16.29 5.22 12.12
N THR A 104 16.20 3.90 12.35
CA THR A 104 16.68 2.90 11.40
C THR A 104 15.88 2.92 10.10
N SER A 105 16.53 2.47 9.01
CA SER A 105 15.92 2.34 7.67
C SER A 105 14.60 1.54 7.68
N ARG A 106 14.43 0.65 8.65
CA ARG A 106 13.20 -0.12 8.86
C ARG A 106 12.02 0.74 9.30
N ILE A 107 12.21 1.75 10.16
CA ILE A 107 11.13 2.64 10.60
C ILE A 107 10.69 3.55 9.46
N LEU A 108 11.64 4.03 8.66
CA LEU A 108 11.33 4.77 7.44
C LEU A 108 10.52 3.90 6.46
N LEU A 109 10.92 2.63 6.27
CA LEU A 109 10.18 1.71 5.42
C LEU A 109 8.77 1.43 5.94
N ASP A 110 8.59 1.29 7.26
CA ASP A 110 7.26 1.17 7.86
C ASP A 110 6.39 2.41 7.56
N PHE A 111 6.97 3.61 7.58
CA PHE A 111 6.27 4.85 7.25
C PHE A 111 5.86 4.89 5.77
N GLU A 112 6.77 4.53 4.85
CA GLU A 112 6.45 4.45 3.42
C GLU A 112 5.34 3.44 3.12
N LEU A 113 5.32 2.30 3.82
CA LEU A 113 4.26 1.31 3.68
C LEU A 113 2.90 1.87 4.12
N ILE A 114 2.85 2.70 5.15
CA ILE A 114 1.62 3.36 5.60
C ILE A 114 1.12 4.33 4.52
N LEU A 115 2.00 5.16 3.94
CA LEU A 115 1.63 6.11 2.89
C LEU A 115 1.10 5.40 1.64
N LYS A 116 1.78 4.35 1.18
CA LYS A 116 1.34 3.54 0.03
C LYS A 116 0.03 2.83 0.27
N ALA A 117 -0.21 2.34 1.49
CA ALA A 117 -1.47 1.74 1.86
C ALA A 117 -2.62 2.76 1.80
N ALA A 118 -2.38 3.97 2.29
CA ALA A 118 -3.36 5.06 2.22
C ALA A 118 -3.69 5.46 0.77
N GLU A 119 -2.68 5.57 -0.10
CA GLU A 119 -2.87 5.80 -1.55
C GLU A 119 -3.71 4.72 -2.21
N SER A 120 -3.35 3.46 -1.99
CA SER A 120 -4.06 2.33 -2.56
C SER A 120 -5.52 2.30 -2.11
N GLU A 121 -5.79 2.57 -0.83
CA GLU A 121 -7.15 2.58 -0.30
C GLU A 121 -7.97 3.77 -0.81
N ALA A 122 -7.38 4.97 -0.87
CA ALA A 122 -8.04 6.14 -1.43
C ALA A 122 -8.37 5.94 -2.92
N GLN A 123 -7.44 5.37 -3.69
CA GLN A 123 -7.66 5.05 -5.09
C GLN A 123 -8.77 4.00 -5.26
N ALA A 124 -8.80 2.97 -4.42
CA ALA A 124 -9.86 1.96 -4.46
C ALA A 124 -11.24 2.55 -4.15
N ARG A 125 -11.32 3.49 -3.19
CA ARG A 125 -12.56 4.22 -2.88
C ARG A 125 -13.01 5.09 -4.04
N TRP A 126 -12.07 5.81 -4.67
CA TRP A 126 -12.36 6.68 -5.80
C TRP A 126 -12.90 5.88 -7.00
N VAL A 127 -12.22 4.79 -7.38
CA VAL A 127 -12.68 3.89 -8.46
C VAL A 127 -14.05 3.29 -8.14
N LYS A 128 -14.32 2.97 -6.88
CA LYS A 128 -15.65 2.46 -6.48
C LYS A 128 -16.72 3.54 -6.58
N ALA A 129 -16.41 4.78 -6.18
CA ALA A 129 -17.34 5.91 -6.27
C ALA A 129 -17.66 6.25 -7.74
N GLU A 130 -16.66 6.23 -8.62
CA GLU A 130 -16.82 6.43 -10.06
C GLU A 130 -17.75 5.38 -10.68
N LYS A 131 -17.52 4.09 -10.41
CA LYS A 131 -18.40 3.01 -10.87
C LYS A 131 -19.84 3.15 -10.39
N VAL A 132 -20.04 3.64 -9.16
CA VAL A 132 -21.39 3.88 -8.62
C VAL A 132 -22.04 5.07 -9.31
N ALA A 133 -21.28 6.14 -9.59
CA ALA A 133 -21.78 7.30 -10.33
C ALA A 133 -22.19 6.91 -11.76
N GLU A 134 -21.34 6.17 -12.48
CA GLU A 134 -21.64 5.66 -13.83
C GLU A 134 -22.89 4.75 -13.83
N ALA A 135 -23.02 3.85 -12.86
CA ALA A 135 -24.20 3.01 -12.73
C ALA A 135 -25.47 3.83 -12.45
N LEU A 136 -25.37 4.91 -11.68
CA LEU A 136 -26.49 5.82 -11.43
C LEU A 136 -26.86 6.63 -12.68
N GLU A 137 -25.90 7.06 -13.50
CA GLU A 137 -26.18 7.73 -14.77
C GLU A 137 -26.84 6.78 -15.77
N ALA A 138 -26.29 5.57 -15.96
CA ALA A 138 -26.88 4.56 -16.85
C ALA A 138 -28.30 4.13 -16.42
N THR A 139 -28.61 4.15 -15.13
CA THR A 139 -29.99 3.88 -14.64
C THR A 139 -30.93 5.07 -14.81
N ARG A 140 -30.41 6.31 -14.85
CA ARG A 140 -31.19 7.52 -15.17
C ARG A 140 -31.48 7.59 -16.66
N GLU A 141 -30.50 7.31 -17.51
CA GLU A 141 -30.69 7.25 -18.97
C GLU A 141 -31.74 6.21 -19.34
N LYS A 142 -31.61 4.98 -18.82
CA LYS A 142 -32.62 3.94 -19.03
C LYS A 142 -34.00 4.37 -18.54
N ARG A 143 -34.10 5.03 -17.38
CA ARG A 143 -35.40 5.53 -16.89
C ARG A 143 -35.99 6.61 -17.80
N GLY A 144 -35.17 7.53 -18.29
CA GLY A 144 -35.60 8.54 -19.27
C GLY A 144 -36.05 7.93 -20.60
N GLU A 145 -35.42 6.86 -21.05
CA GLU A 145 -35.85 6.09 -22.22
C GLU A 145 -37.22 5.42 -21.99
N TRP A 146 -37.45 4.84 -20.81
CA TRP A 146 -38.76 4.25 -20.46
C TRP A 146 -39.85 5.30 -20.27
N ASP A 147 -39.56 6.46 -19.66
CA ASP A 147 -40.52 7.57 -19.50
C ASP A 147 -41.00 8.13 -20.86
N VAL A 148 -40.15 8.09 -21.89
CA VAL A 148 -40.51 8.50 -23.27
C VAL A 148 -41.41 7.46 -23.95
N ILE A 149 -41.23 6.17 -23.66
CA ILE A 149 -42.07 5.08 -24.20
C ILE A 149 -43.44 5.06 -23.51
N GLU A 150 -43.49 5.29 -22.19
CA GLU A 150 -44.75 5.29 -21.44
C GLU A 150 -45.65 6.48 -21.86
N GLN A 151 -45.06 7.62 -22.28
CA GLN A 151 -45.82 8.71 -22.88
C GLN A 151 -46.31 8.41 -24.32
N SER A 152 -45.64 7.53 -25.08
CA SER A 152 -46.12 7.15 -26.42
C SER A 152 -47.25 6.11 -26.39
N ASP A 153 -47.32 5.25 -25.38
CA ASP A 153 -48.39 4.26 -25.22
C ASP A 153 -49.70 4.85 -24.65
N VAL A 154 -49.68 6.10 -24.16
CA VAL A 154 -50.87 6.79 -23.63
C VAL A 154 -51.67 7.52 -24.73
N ASP A 155 -51.07 7.76 -25.91
CA ASP A 155 -51.73 8.46 -27.02
C ASP A 155 -52.41 7.51 -28.05
N GLU A 156 -52.24 6.19 -27.95
CA GLU A 156 -53.03 5.24 -28.74
C GLU A 156 -54.24 4.73 -27.94
N GLN A 157 -55.25 5.59 -27.81
CA GLN A 157 -56.63 5.12 -27.69
C GLN A 157 -56.95 4.30 -28.94
N TRP A 158 -56.77 2.98 -28.85
CA TRP A 158 -57.39 2.05 -29.78
C TRP A 158 -58.90 2.16 -29.57
N GLU A 159 -59.53 3.09 -30.30
CA GLU A 159 -60.97 3.07 -30.55
C GLU A 159 -61.29 1.72 -31.19
N ILE A 160 -61.78 0.78 -30.37
CA ILE A 160 -62.44 -0.42 -30.86
C ILE A 160 -63.77 0.04 -31.44
N VAL A 161 -63.83 0.16 -32.76
CA VAL A 161 -65.06 0.24 -33.56
C VAL A 161 -65.19 -1.02 -34.41
#